data_AF-A0A9N9TDW2-F1
#
_entry.id   AF-A0A9N9TDW2-F1
#
_cell.length_a   1.000
_cell.length_b   1.000
_cell.length_c   1.000
_cell.angle_alpha   90.00
_cell.angle_beta   90.00
_cell.angle_gamma   90.00
#
_symmetry.space_group_name_H-M   'P 1'
#
loop_
_entity.id
_entity.type
_entity.pdbx_description
1 polymer ?
#
loop_
_entity_poly.entity_id
_entity_poly.type
_entity_poly.pdbx_seq_one_letter_code
_entity_poly.pdbx_strand_id
1 'polypeptide(L)'
;MKLLFVIVVLVAVSFAVGLPTTEKCPPKQASYCTNPCHPIPTCQNRKPRSSVPISCGGLCIRRCECDIDNGYIRNTVDNRCVKEADCP
;
A
#
# COMPACT_ATOMS: atom_id res chain seq x y z
N MET A 1 39.86 15.78 -26.81
CA MET A 1 39.56 16.12 -25.39
C MET A 1 38.11 16.54 -25.16
N LYS A 2 37.45 17.30 -26.05
CA LYS A 2 36.03 17.71 -25.89
C LYS A 2 35.00 16.56 -25.94
N LEU A 3 35.24 15.52 -26.75
CA LEU A 3 34.30 14.41 -26.93
C LEU A 3 34.22 13.48 -25.71
N LEU A 4 35.34 13.27 -25.01
CA LEU A 4 35.40 12.45 -23.79
C LEU A 4 34.58 13.06 -22.64
N PHE A 5 34.58 14.40 -22.53
CA PHE A 5 33.82 15.11 -21.50
C PHE A 5 32.30 14.93 -21.68
N VAL A 6 31.83 14.94 -22.93
CA VAL A 6 30.40 14.76 -23.25
C VAL A 6 29.93 13.35 -22.90
N ILE A 7 30.76 12.33 -23.16
CA ILE A 7 30.43 10.94 -22.85
C ILE A 7 30.37 10.72 -21.33
N VAL A 8 31.32 11.28 -20.57
CA VAL A 8 31.33 11.17 -19.09
C VAL A 8 30.09 11.84 -18.47
N VAL A 9 29.69 13.00 -18.98
CA VAL A 9 28.49 13.71 -18.49
C VAL A 9 27.21 12.92 -18.82
N LEU A 10 27.08 12.34 -20.02
CA LEU A 10 25.91 11.53 -20.41
C LEU A 10 25.77 10.25 -19.58
N VAL A 11 26.89 9.59 -19.25
CA VAL A 11 26.90 8.40 -18.40
C VAL A 11 26.49 8.76 -16.96
N ALA A 12 26.95 9.89 -16.41
CA ALA A 12 26.56 10.34 -15.08
C ALA A 12 25.06 10.68 -14.95
N VAL A 13 24.45 11.26 -15.99
CA VAL A 13 23.02 11.62 -15.98
C VAL A 13 22.12 10.38 -16.01
N SER A 14 22.60 9.26 -16.56
CA SER A 14 21.82 8.01 -16.66
C SER A 14 21.66 7.26 -15.33
N PHE A 15 22.49 7.56 -14.32
CA PHE A 15 22.38 6.95 -12.98
C PHE A 15 21.46 7.72 -12.01
N ALA A 16 20.93 8.87 -12.44
CA ALA A 16 20.06 9.72 -11.62
C ALA A 16 18.56 9.42 -11.78
N VAL A 17 18.19 8.42 -12.58
CA VAL A 17 16.83 7.84 -12.50
C VAL A 17 16.79 6.99 -11.24
N GLY A 18 16.42 7.64 -10.14
CA GLY A 18 16.17 7.00 -8.86
C GLY A 18 15.30 5.77 -9.07
N LEU A 19 15.82 4.62 -8.63
CA LEU A 19 15.03 3.41 -8.48
C LEU A 19 13.72 3.76 -7.75
N PRO A 20 12.56 3.21 -8.17
CA PRO A 20 11.35 3.35 -7.39
C PRO A 20 11.68 2.84 -6.00
N THR A 21 11.69 3.73 -5.01
CA THR A 21 11.79 3.32 -3.62
C THR A 21 10.63 2.35 -3.42
N THR A 22 10.92 1.07 -3.19
CA THR A 22 9.91 0.11 -2.72
C THR A 22 9.20 0.80 -1.58
N GLU A 23 7.96 1.23 -1.80
CA GLU A 23 7.15 1.95 -0.84
C GLU A 23 6.89 0.98 0.30
N LYS A 24 7.79 0.99 1.29
CA LYS A 24 7.69 0.09 2.43
C LYS A 24 6.50 0.55 3.25
N CYS A 25 5.53 -0.34 3.42
CA CYS A 25 4.41 -0.06 4.28
C CYS A 25 4.87 0.14 5.74
N PRO A 26 4.12 0.94 6.52
CA PRO A 26 4.37 1.09 7.95
C PRO A 26 4.38 -0.26 8.68
N PRO A 27 4.95 -0.34 9.90
CA PRO A 27 4.90 -1.55 10.71
C PRO A 27 3.47 -2.10 10.85
N LYS A 28 3.33 -3.43 10.79
CA LYS A 28 2.03 -4.15 10.86
C LYS A 28 1.09 -3.89 9.68
N GLN A 29 1.61 -3.37 8.59
CA GLN A 29 0.89 -3.18 7.34
C GLN A 29 1.63 -3.85 6.19
N ALA A 30 0.87 -4.31 5.20
CA ALA A 30 1.39 -4.87 3.97
C ALA A 30 0.70 -4.21 2.76
N SER A 31 1.35 -4.30 1.60
CA SER A 31 0.85 -3.70 0.37
C SER A 31 -0.19 -4.62 -0.25
N TYR A 32 -1.46 -4.27 -0.10
CA TYR A 32 -2.57 -5.02 -0.66
C TYR A 32 -3.14 -4.32 -1.88
N CYS A 33 -3.65 -5.14 -2.80
CA CYS A 33 -4.54 -4.70 -3.84
C CYS A 33 -5.91 -4.44 -3.22
N THR A 34 -6.28 -3.18 -3.02
CA THR A 34 -7.57 -2.81 -2.46
C THR A 34 -8.47 -2.22 -3.52
N ASN A 35 -9.74 -2.61 -3.45
CA ASN A 35 -10.80 -1.98 -4.22
C ASN A 35 -11.57 -1.08 -3.25
N PRO A 36 -11.63 0.24 -3.48
CA PRO A 36 -12.31 1.17 -2.58
C PRO A 36 -13.81 0.86 -2.40
N CYS A 37 -14.40 0.07 -3.28
CA CYS A 37 -15.79 -0.36 -3.21
C CYS A 37 -16.01 -1.59 -2.34
N HIS A 38 -14.94 -2.31 -1.99
CA HIS A 38 -14.97 -3.42 -1.07
C HIS A 38 -14.45 -2.93 0.28
N PRO A 39 -15.33 -2.63 1.24
CA PRO A 39 -14.90 -2.19 2.55
C PRO A 39 -14.07 -3.28 3.23
N ILE A 40 -12.94 -2.87 3.82
CA ILE A 40 -12.01 -3.76 4.50
C ILE A 40 -12.54 -4.03 5.92
N PRO A 41 -12.53 -5.29 6.39
CA PRO A 41 -12.91 -5.62 7.77
C PRO A 41 -12.11 -4.85 8.82
N THR A 42 -12.80 -4.43 9.88
CA THR A 42 -12.20 -3.76 11.05
C THR A 42 -12.64 -4.45 12.33
N CYS A 43 -12.01 -4.13 13.47
CA CYS A 43 -12.44 -4.63 14.78
C CYS A 43 -13.93 -4.33 15.05
N GLN A 44 -14.34 -3.08 14.77
CA GLN A 44 -15.70 -2.59 14.99
C GLN A 44 -16.70 -3.10 13.96
N ASN A 45 -16.21 -3.54 12.79
CA ASN A 45 -17.03 -4.05 11.71
C ASN A 45 -16.32 -5.19 10.98
N ARG A 46 -16.37 -6.39 11.56
CA ARG A 46 -15.70 -7.59 11.00
C ARG A 46 -16.33 -8.07 9.69
N LYS A 47 -17.59 -7.72 9.43
CA LYS A 47 -18.35 -8.13 8.24
C LYS A 47 -18.99 -6.90 7.60
N PRO A 48 -18.19 -6.01 7.00
CA PRO A 48 -18.74 -4.83 6.38
C PRO A 48 -19.63 -5.23 5.20
N ARG A 49 -20.84 -4.67 5.14
CA ARG A 49 -21.74 -4.91 4.01
C ARG A 49 -21.13 -4.30 2.76
N SER A 50 -20.88 -5.12 1.75
CA SER A 50 -20.44 -4.64 0.45
C SER A 50 -21.62 -3.99 -0.26
N SER A 51 -21.77 -2.67 -0.13
CA SER A 51 -22.68 -1.88 -0.98
C SER A 51 -21.92 -1.52 -2.25
N VAL A 52 -21.68 -2.51 -3.12
CA VAL A 52 -20.93 -2.31 -4.36
C VAL A 52 -21.88 -1.74 -5.42
N PRO A 53 -21.77 -0.46 -5.82
CA PRO A 53 -22.49 0.01 -7.00
C PRO A 53 -21.98 -0.73 -8.25
N ILE A 54 -22.86 -0.95 -9.23
CA ILE A 54 -22.61 -1.74 -10.45
C ILE A 54 -21.35 -1.24 -11.21
N SER A 55 -20.95 0.02 -11.04
CA SER A 55 -19.78 0.65 -11.66
C SER A 55 -18.43 0.31 -11.01
N CYS A 56 -18.39 -0.42 -9.89
CA CYS A 56 -17.16 -0.84 -9.23
C CYS A 56 -16.53 -2.07 -9.89
N GLY A 57 -16.16 -1.94 -11.16
CA GLY A 57 -15.43 -2.96 -11.90
C GLY A 57 -13.94 -2.94 -11.58
N GLY A 58 -13.37 -4.10 -11.20
CA GLY A 58 -11.95 -4.50 -11.36
C GLY A 58 -10.82 -3.62 -10.82
N LEU A 59 -11.12 -2.47 -10.20
CA LEU A 59 -10.12 -1.51 -9.77
C LEU A 59 -9.32 -2.08 -8.60
N CYS A 60 -8.04 -2.30 -8.86
CA CYS A 60 -7.04 -2.70 -7.89
C CYS A 60 -6.09 -1.53 -7.68
N ILE A 61 -6.17 -0.90 -6.51
CA ILE A 61 -5.23 0.16 -6.12
C ILE A 61 -4.33 -0.42 -5.04
N ARG A 62 -3.02 -0.39 -5.27
CA ARG A 62 -2.06 -0.80 -4.23
C ARG A 62 -2.09 0.21 -3.09
N ARG A 63 -2.35 -0.26 -1.87
CA ARG A 63 -2.35 0.55 -0.64
C ARG A 63 -1.74 -0.24 0.51
N CYS A 64 -1.19 0.47 1.47
CA CYS A 64 -0.77 -0.14 2.73
C CYS A 64 -1.98 -0.31 3.64
N GLU A 65 -2.34 -1.57 3.91
CA GLU A 65 -3.40 -1.94 4.84
C GLU A 65 -2.86 -2.81 5.95
N CYS A 66 -3.62 -2.99 7.03
CA CYS A 66 -3.22 -3.90 8.10
C CYS A 66 -2.94 -5.29 7.53
N ASP A 67 -1.84 -5.88 7.98
CA ASP A 67 -1.34 -7.17 7.50
C ASP A 67 -2.21 -8.32 8.02
N ILE A 68 -3.30 -8.59 7.31
CA ILE A 68 -4.29 -9.62 7.65
C ILE A 68 -3.66 -11.01 7.59
N ASP A 69 -2.68 -11.23 6.71
CA ASP A 69 -1.97 -12.51 6.60
C ASP A 69 -1.18 -12.83 7.88
N ASN A 70 -0.70 -11.79 8.58
CA ASN A 70 -0.09 -11.89 9.90
C ASN A 70 -1.09 -11.65 11.06
N GLY A 71 -2.39 -11.63 10.78
CA GLY A 71 -3.45 -11.53 11.78
C GLY A 71 -3.69 -10.12 12.33
N TYR A 72 -3.22 -9.08 11.63
CA TYR A 72 -3.49 -7.69 11.99
C TYR A 72 -4.77 -7.17 11.34
N ILE A 73 -5.61 -6.53 12.14
CA ILE A 73 -6.87 -5.90 11.73
C ILE A 73 -6.91 -4.45 12.21
N ARG A 74 -7.60 -3.59 11.46
CA ARG A 74 -7.73 -2.17 11.79
C ARG A 74 -8.68 -1.99 12.98
N ASN A 75 -8.22 -1.33 14.03
CA ASN A 75 -9.07 -0.74 15.05
C ASN A 75 -9.43 0.69 14.62
N THR A 76 -10.71 0.99 14.38
CA THR A 76 -11.14 2.33 13.94
C THR A 76 -11.26 3.32 15.10
N VAL A 77 -11.18 2.88 16.35
CA VAL A 77 -11.20 3.77 17.53
C VAL A 77 -9.91 4.57 17.63
N ASP A 78 -8.76 3.93 17.42
CA ASP A 78 -7.43 4.54 17.52
C ASP A 78 -6.65 4.54 16.18
N ASN A 79 -7.27 4.03 15.12
CA ASN A 79 -6.73 3.87 13.76
C ASN A 79 -5.47 2.97 13.65
N ARG A 80 -5.22 2.10 14.65
CA ARG A 80 -4.05 1.22 14.69
C ARG A 80 -4.34 -0.15 14.09
N CYS A 81 -3.30 -0.80 13.58
CA CYS A 81 -3.32 -2.23 13.27
C CYS A 81 -2.98 -3.00 14.54
N VAL A 82 -3.94 -3.78 15.04
CA VAL A 82 -3.85 -4.62 16.24
C VAL A 82 -4.07 -6.07 15.87
N LYS A 83 -3.67 -7.02 16.72
CA LYS A 83 -4.08 -8.41 16.47
C LYS A 83 -5.58 -8.54 16.68
N GLU A 84 -6.23 -9.45 15.97
CA GLU A 84 -7.68 -9.65 16.13
C GLU A 84 -8.11 -9.97 17.57
N ALA A 85 -7.24 -10.64 18.35
CA ALA A 85 -7.46 -10.91 19.77
C ALA A 85 -7.40 -9.67 20.67
N ASP A 86 -6.76 -8.59 20.21
CA ASP A 86 -6.60 -7.32 20.93
C ASP A 86 -7.65 -6.27 20.48
N CYS A 87 -8.64 -6.67 19.68
CA CYS A 87 -9.74 -5.79 19.32
C CYS A 87 -10.52 -5.34 20.58
N PRO A 88 -10.86 -4.05 20.69
CA PRO A 88 -11.66 -3.53 21.80
C PRO A 88 -13.13 -3.98 21.74
#